data_AF-A0A4U3FAT3-F1
#
_entry.id   AF-A0A4U3FAT3-F1
#
_cell.length_a   1.000
_cell.length_b   1.000
_cell.length_c   1.000
_cell.angle_alpha   90.00
_cell.angle_beta   90.00
_cell.angle_gamma   90.00
#
_symmetry.space_group_name_H-M   'P 1'
#
loop_
_entity.id
_entity.type
_entity.pdbx_description
1 polymer ?
#
loop_
_entity_poly.entity_id
_entity_poly.type
_entity_poly.pdbx_seq_one_letter_code
_entity_poly.pdbx_strand_id
1 'polypeptide(L)'
;MQMIDIQAMYEQFNTLSASTKFMIAGVATFFVFMYKTFATMYAENDKNMQSTSTQKLEILFKLQAALSIYSKSSKHVTDQNELIYVLAHTMMYLDFRLRKKVELFYENRSDHTLQLIEKQIRDVLNNSHTVLGKKLSTERFFQFASNMVRPLFPVFISLIFIAISLFIVIHSMLTGDIYKQLEIVAGYFSVLIALFMFVVLTDLIINDFKNVRFRWIPLTGSLLIIVAPFLLISPFIPIFTIITVQIIIFIGMLFLQKNN
;
A
#
# COMPACT_ATOMS: atom_id res chain seq x y z
N MET A 1 -15.97 -15.03 32.35
CA MET A 1 -14.93 -14.08 31.91
C MET A 1 -13.89 -14.06 33.03
N GLN A 2 -12.78 -14.79 32.87
CA GLN A 2 -11.75 -14.84 33.92
C GLN A 2 -11.03 -13.49 33.94
N MET A 3 -11.07 -12.79 35.07
CA MET A 3 -10.17 -11.67 35.32
C MET A 3 -8.75 -12.23 35.29
N ILE A 4 -7.94 -11.73 34.38
CA ILE A 4 -6.50 -11.98 34.39
C ILE A 4 -5.97 -11.32 35.67
N ASP A 5 -5.57 -12.15 36.63
CA ASP A 5 -4.99 -11.68 37.88
C ASP A 5 -3.56 -11.20 37.61
N ILE A 6 -3.43 -9.89 37.37
CA ILE A 6 -2.16 -9.22 37.04
C ILE A 6 -1.13 -9.47 38.14
N GLN A 7 -1.57 -9.62 39.38
CA GLN A 7 -0.72 -9.86 40.53
C GLN A 7 -0.13 -11.27 40.51
N ALA A 8 -0.95 -12.28 40.18
CA ALA A 8 -0.49 -13.65 39.97
C ALA A 8 0.48 -13.77 38.77
N MET A 9 0.23 -13.03 37.68
CA MET A 9 1.17 -12.96 36.55
C MET A 9 2.52 -12.32 36.93
N TYR A 10 2.49 -11.29 37.79
CA TYR A 10 3.71 -10.62 38.27
C TYR A 10 4.53 -11.52 39.18
N GLU A 11 3.87 -12.27 40.08
CA GLU A 11 4.53 -13.26 40.93
C GLU A 11 5.15 -14.40 40.11
N GLN A 12 4.42 -14.94 39.12
CA GLN A 12 4.98 -15.93 38.18
C GLN A 12 6.16 -15.36 37.39
N PHE A 13 6.06 -14.13 36.88
CA PHE A 13 7.16 -13.49 36.18
C PHE A 13 8.41 -13.39 37.07
N ASN A 14 8.24 -13.07 38.36
CA ASN A 14 9.34 -12.98 39.31
C ASN A 14 10.02 -14.33 39.60
N THR A 15 9.31 -15.45 39.43
CA THR A 15 9.91 -16.79 39.53
C THR A 15 10.74 -17.22 38.31
N LEU A 16 10.63 -16.51 37.18
CA LEU A 16 11.40 -16.83 35.98
C LEU A 16 12.89 -16.50 36.13
N SER A 17 13.73 -17.23 35.39
CA SER A 17 15.17 -16.96 35.31
C SER A 17 15.45 -15.57 34.75
N ALA A 18 16.60 -14.99 35.11
CA ALA A 18 17.00 -13.67 34.63
C ALA A 18 17.09 -13.60 33.09
N SER A 19 17.54 -14.67 32.43
CA SER A 19 17.61 -14.75 30.97
C SER A 19 16.21 -14.75 30.33
N THR A 20 15.25 -15.50 30.89
CA THR A 20 13.87 -15.52 30.40
C THR A 20 13.19 -14.16 30.58
N LYS A 21 13.38 -13.50 31.73
CA LYS A 21 12.87 -12.13 31.97
C LYS A 21 13.43 -11.13 30.96
N PHE A 22 14.74 -11.21 30.67
CA PHE A 22 15.39 -10.34 29.69
C PHE A 22 14.83 -10.56 28.28
N MET A 23 14.58 -11.81 27.86
CA MET A 23 13.96 -12.10 26.57
C MET A 23 12.53 -11.55 26.48
N ILE A 24 11.70 -11.75 27.50
CA ILE A 24 10.33 -11.24 27.53
C ILE A 24 10.33 -9.70 27.44
N ALA A 25 11.16 -9.02 28.24
CA ALA A 25 11.29 -7.57 28.22
C ALA A 25 11.80 -7.06 26.85
N GLY A 26 12.76 -7.76 26.25
CA GLY A 26 13.28 -7.45 24.91
C GLY A 26 12.20 -7.56 23.83
N VAL A 27 11.43 -8.65 23.81
CA VAL A 27 10.33 -8.86 22.85
C VAL A 27 9.22 -7.82 23.05
N ALA A 28 8.83 -7.55 24.30
CA ALA A 28 7.83 -6.52 24.60
C ALA A 28 8.28 -5.12 24.15
N THR A 29 9.55 -4.77 24.43
CA THR A 29 10.13 -3.49 24.00
C THR A 29 10.18 -3.38 22.49
N PHE A 30 10.60 -4.45 21.80
CA PHE A 30 10.61 -4.51 20.34
C PHE A 30 9.20 -4.34 19.75
N PHE A 31 8.20 -5.00 20.32
CA PHE A 31 6.81 -4.87 19.88
C PHE A 31 6.29 -3.43 20.02
N VAL A 32 6.50 -2.81 21.18
CA VAL A 32 6.10 -1.42 21.44
C VAL A 32 6.83 -0.46 20.49
N PHE A 33 8.14 -0.66 20.30
CA PHE A 33 8.94 0.14 19.37
C PHE A 33 8.41 0.04 17.94
N MET A 34 8.21 -1.17 17.43
CA MET A 34 7.74 -1.39 16.06
C MET A 34 6.33 -0.84 15.85
N TYR A 35 5.43 -1.09 16.80
CA TYR A 35 4.07 -0.52 16.76
C TYR A 35 4.10 1.01 16.67
N LYS A 36 4.89 1.67 17.53
CA LYS A 36 5.01 3.13 17.54
C LYS A 36 5.57 3.66 16.22
N THR A 37 6.59 2.99 15.66
CA THR A 37 7.19 3.36 14.38
C THR A 37 6.18 3.29 13.25
N PHE A 38 5.47 2.17 13.10
CA PHE A 38 4.45 2.03 12.05
C PHE A 38 3.25 2.95 12.26
N ALA A 39 2.80 3.14 13.50
CA ALA A 39 1.73 4.09 13.79
C ALA A 39 2.10 5.52 13.38
N THR A 40 3.35 5.93 13.62
CA THR A 40 3.88 7.24 13.21
C THR A 40 3.94 7.34 11.70
N MET A 41 4.46 6.32 11.02
CA MET A 41 4.54 6.27 9.55
C MET A 41 3.16 6.34 8.88
N TYR A 42 2.17 5.62 9.41
CA TYR A 42 0.80 5.69 8.90
C TYR A 42 0.17 7.07 9.16
N ALA A 43 0.38 7.66 10.33
CA ALA A 43 -0.12 9.00 10.63
C ALA A 43 0.48 10.06 9.69
N GLU A 44 1.77 9.96 9.39
CA GLU A 44 2.44 10.86 8.44
C GLU A 44 1.94 10.65 7.01
N ASN A 45 1.79 9.39 6.57
CA ASN A 45 1.22 9.07 5.27
C ASN A 45 -0.22 9.59 5.11
N ASP A 46 -1.07 9.41 6.12
CA ASP A 46 -2.45 9.90 6.11
C ASP A 46 -2.48 11.44 6.03
N LYS A 47 -1.59 12.13 6.78
CA LYS A 47 -1.42 13.59 6.69
C LYS A 47 -1.01 14.03 5.29
N ASN A 48 -0.07 13.32 4.66
CA ASN A 48 0.39 13.62 3.31
C ASN A 48 -0.74 13.39 2.28
N MET A 49 -1.45 12.27 2.36
CA MET A 49 -2.60 11.98 1.51
C MET A 49 -3.71 13.03 1.65
N GLN A 50 -4.01 13.46 2.88
CA GLN A 50 -5.00 14.50 3.13
C GLN A 50 -4.57 15.85 2.57
N SER A 51 -3.29 16.22 2.71
CA SER A 51 -2.72 17.42 2.11
C SER A 51 -2.85 17.41 0.59
N THR A 52 -2.42 16.34 -0.08
CA THR A 52 -2.54 16.18 -1.53
C THR A 52 -4.00 16.19 -2.00
N SER A 53 -4.90 15.53 -1.27
CA SER A 53 -6.32 15.54 -1.59
C SER A 53 -6.93 16.94 -1.46
N THR A 54 -6.55 17.69 -0.43
CA THR A 54 -7.03 19.07 -0.20
C THR A 54 -6.55 19.99 -1.31
N GLN A 55 -5.27 19.93 -1.65
CA GLN A 55 -4.68 20.68 -2.75
C GLN A 55 -5.36 20.35 -4.10
N LYS A 56 -5.61 19.06 -4.36
CA LYS A 56 -6.34 18.63 -5.56
C LYS A 56 -7.76 19.23 -5.61
N LEU A 57 -8.48 19.21 -4.50
CA LEU A 57 -9.84 19.79 -4.44
C LEU A 57 -9.83 21.29 -4.64
N GLU A 58 -8.90 22.02 -4.01
CA GLU A 58 -8.75 23.46 -4.21
C GLU A 58 -8.54 23.81 -5.69
N ILE A 59 -7.67 23.06 -6.38
CA ILE A 59 -7.39 23.23 -7.80
C ILE A 59 -8.62 22.92 -8.66
N LEU A 60 -9.38 21.88 -8.32
CA LEU A 60 -10.62 21.54 -9.01
C LEU A 60 -11.71 22.62 -8.81
N PHE A 61 -11.82 23.22 -7.61
CA PHE A 61 -12.72 24.36 -7.38
C PHE A 61 -12.32 25.59 -8.20
N LYS A 62 -11.02 25.91 -8.27
CA LYS A 62 -10.52 27.00 -9.12
C LYS A 62 -10.85 26.74 -10.59
N LEU A 63 -10.69 25.51 -11.06
CA LEU A 63 -11.04 25.13 -12.43
C LEU A 63 -12.54 25.22 -12.70
N GLN A 64 -13.38 24.77 -11.76
CA GLN A 64 -14.84 24.90 -11.86
C GLN A 64 -15.26 26.39 -11.93
N ALA A 65 -14.64 27.24 -11.10
CA ALA A 65 -14.90 28.67 -11.11
C ALA A 65 -14.50 29.29 -12.47
N ALA A 66 -13.30 28.98 -12.98
CA ALA A 66 -12.84 29.46 -14.28
C ALA A 66 -13.76 29.02 -15.43
N LEU A 67 -14.20 27.76 -15.44
CA LEU A 67 -15.17 27.25 -16.41
C LEU A 67 -16.51 27.98 -16.32
N SER A 68 -17.01 28.20 -15.10
CA SER A 68 -18.27 28.94 -14.90
C SER A 68 -18.15 30.39 -15.34
N ILE A 69 -17.03 31.07 -15.09
CA ILE A 69 -16.79 32.46 -15.51
C ILE A 69 -16.77 32.52 -17.04
N TYR A 70 -15.96 31.68 -17.69
CA TYR A 70 -15.86 31.63 -19.15
C TYR A 70 -17.21 31.30 -19.81
N SER A 71 -18.00 30.40 -19.23
CA SER A 71 -19.31 30.03 -19.78
C SER A 71 -20.34 31.16 -19.73
N LYS A 72 -20.19 32.10 -18.79
CA LYS A 72 -21.12 33.21 -18.54
C LYS A 72 -20.60 34.55 -19.05
N SER A 73 -19.33 34.64 -19.42
CA SER A 73 -18.73 35.87 -19.94
C SER A 73 -19.06 36.06 -21.42
N SER A 74 -18.71 37.21 -21.96
CA SER A 74 -18.78 37.49 -23.40
C SER A 74 -17.74 36.71 -24.23
N LYS A 75 -17.03 35.75 -23.62
CA LYS A 75 -15.99 34.89 -24.22
C LYS A 75 -14.90 35.72 -24.92
N HIS A 76 -14.50 36.83 -24.32
CA HIS A 76 -13.39 37.62 -24.84
C HIS A 76 -12.08 36.83 -24.79
N VAL A 77 -11.12 37.25 -25.61
CA VAL A 77 -9.78 36.65 -25.70
C VAL A 77 -9.09 36.60 -24.33
N THR A 78 -9.34 37.59 -23.47
CA THR A 78 -8.85 37.64 -22.09
C THR A 78 -9.34 36.46 -21.25
N ASP A 79 -10.65 36.21 -21.27
CA ASP A 79 -11.29 35.16 -20.48
C ASP A 79 -10.89 33.77 -20.99
N GLN A 80 -10.70 33.66 -22.30
CA GLN A 80 -10.20 32.44 -22.93
C GLN A 80 -8.75 32.14 -22.52
N ASN A 81 -7.90 33.16 -22.48
CA ASN A 81 -6.50 33.01 -22.04
C ASN A 81 -6.42 32.66 -20.55
N GLU A 82 -7.26 33.24 -19.71
CA GLU A 82 -7.35 32.90 -18.29
C GLU A 82 -7.80 31.44 -18.09
N LEU A 83 -8.82 30.99 -18.84
CA LEU A 83 -9.25 29.59 -18.81
C LEU A 83 -8.14 28.63 -19.24
N ILE A 84 -7.41 28.95 -20.31
CA ILE A 84 -6.28 28.14 -20.80
C ILE A 84 -5.17 28.06 -19.74
N TYR A 85 -4.85 29.18 -19.10
CA TYR A 85 -3.85 29.22 -18.03
C TYR A 85 -4.24 28.30 -16.87
N VAL A 86 -5.50 28.38 -16.42
CA VAL A 86 -6.01 27.53 -15.33
C VAL A 86 -6.04 26.05 -15.75
N LEU A 87 -6.47 25.73 -16.98
CA LEU A 87 -6.45 24.36 -17.51
C LEU A 87 -5.03 23.79 -17.57
N ALA A 88 -4.04 24.57 -18.03
CA ALA A 88 -2.65 24.15 -18.07
C ALA A 88 -2.08 23.88 -16.65
N HIS A 89 -2.40 24.74 -15.68
CA HIS A 89 -1.93 24.58 -14.30
C HIS A 89 -2.59 23.39 -13.59
N THR A 90 -3.83 23.07 -13.94
CA THR A 90 -4.60 21.97 -13.33
C THR A 90 -4.24 20.59 -13.89
N MET A 91 -3.66 20.51 -15.09
CA MET A 91 -3.32 19.24 -15.80
C MET A 91 -2.62 18.20 -14.93
N MET A 92 -1.67 18.60 -14.09
CA MET A 92 -0.90 17.69 -13.23
C MET A 92 -1.77 16.94 -12.21
N TYR A 93 -2.92 17.51 -11.85
CA TYR A 93 -3.82 17.01 -10.81
C TYR A 93 -5.05 16.28 -11.37
N LEU A 94 -5.26 16.35 -12.70
CA LEU A 94 -6.34 15.69 -13.40
C LEU A 94 -6.02 14.21 -13.62
N ASP A 95 -7.05 13.37 -13.64
CA ASP A 95 -6.92 11.98 -14.07
C ASP A 95 -6.71 11.89 -15.59
N PHE A 96 -6.27 10.72 -16.08
CA PHE A 96 -6.00 10.52 -17.50
C PHE A 96 -7.21 10.83 -18.40
N ARG A 97 -8.43 10.55 -17.93
CA ARG A 97 -9.67 10.77 -18.70
C ARG A 97 -9.97 12.26 -18.86
N LEU A 98 -9.82 13.04 -17.80
CA LEU A 98 -9.98 14.49 -17.82
C LEU A 98 -8.86 15.15 -18.63
N ARG A 99 -7.60 14.73 -18.48
CA ARG A 99 -6.48 15.25 -19.29
C ARG A 99 -6.73 15.10 -20.78
N LYS A 100 -7.13 13.90 -21.22
CA LYS A 100 -7.46 13.64 -22.64
C LYS A 100 -8.57 14.56 -23.17
N LYS A 101 -9.53 14.94 -22.32
CA LYS A 101 -10.59 15.89 -22.70
C LYS A 101 -10.09 17.33 -22.76
N VAL A 102 -9.17 17.72 -21.86
CA VAL A 102 -8.51 19.03 -21.92
C VAL A 102 -7.67 19.15 -23.18
N GLU A 103 -6.92 18.11 -23.54
CA GLU A 103 -6.18 18.02 -24.80
C GLU A 103 -7.12 18.17 -26.01
N LEU A 104 -8.23 17.43 -26.02
CA LEU A 104 -9.25 17.54 -27.06
C LEU A 104 -9.87 18.95 -27.15
N PHE A 105 -9.97 19.66 -26.02
CA PHE A 105 -10.40 21.06 -26.01
C PHE A 105 -9.35 21.97 -26.63
N TYR A 106 -8.06 21.74 -26.39
CA TYR A 106 -7.00 22.51 -27.03
C TYR A 106 -6.97 22.34 -28.55
N GLU A 107 -7.29 21.14 -29.04
CA GLU A 107 -7.38 20.83 -30.47
C GLU A 107 -8.62 21.45 -31.12
N ASN A 108 -9.79 21.25 -30.53
CA ASN A 108 -11.06 21.53 -31.21
C ASN A 108 -11.77 22.81 -30.76
N ARG A 109 -11.34 23.41 -29.63
CA ARG A 109 -11.95 24.61 -29.01
C ARG A 109 -13.48 24.54 -28.88
N SER A 110 -14.00 23.33 -28.70
CA SER A 110 -15.44 23.05 -28.69
C SER A 110 -16.06 23.32 -27.31
N ASP A 111 -17.14 24.10 -27.30
CA ASP A 111 -17.98 24.33 -26.11
C ASP A 111 -18.54 23.03 -25.53
N HIS A 112 -18.84 22.03 -26.39
CA HIS A 112 -19.32 20.72 -25.95
C HIS A 112 -18.25 19.99 -25.11
N THR A 113 -16.97 20.10 -25.51
CA THR A 113 -15.86 19.52 -24.74
C THR A 113 -15.71 20.20 -23.39
N LEU A 114 -15.89 21.53 -23.32
CA LEU A 114 -15.90 22.27 -22.05
C LEU A 114 -17.02 21.82 -21.12
N GLN A 115 -18.23 21.64 -21.63
CA GLN A 115 -19.36 21.13 -20.83
C GLN A 115 -19.10 19.72 -20.28
N LEU A 116 -18.44 18.85 -21.06
CA LEU A 116 -18.04 17.53 -20.59
C LEU A 116 -16.98 17.58 -19.48
N ILE A 117 -16.02 18.50 -19.58
CA ILE A 117 -15.01 18.74 -18.55
C ILE A 117 -15.69 19.27 -17.28
N GLU A 118 -16.55 20.29 -17.42
CA GLU A 118 -17.28 20.89 -16.30
C GLU A 118 -18.16 19.88 -15.57
N LYS A 119 -18.92 19.06 -16.31
CA LYS A 119 -19.76 18.00 -15.73
C LYS A 119 -18.93 17.03 -14.90
N GLN A 120 -17.81 16.54 -15.44
CA GLN A 120 -16.95 15.61 -14.72
C GLN A 120 -16.31 16.22 -13.48
N ILE A 121 -15.86 17.47 -13.55
CA ILE A 121 -15.31 18.17 -12.38
C ILE A 121 -16.40 18.34 -11.32
N ARG A 122 -17.60 18.75 -11.71
CA ARG A 122 -18.75 18.88 -10.81
C ARG A 122 -19.12 17.56 -10.16
N ASP A 123 -19.11 16.46 -10.90
CA ASP A 123 -19.35 15.12 -10.37
C ASP A 123 -18.27 14.73 -9.33
N VAL A 124 -17.00 15.02 -9.61
CA VAL A 124 -15.90 14.77 -8.66
C VAL A 124 -16.06 15.62 -7.40
N LEU A 125 -16.38 16.91 -7.53
CA LEU A 125 -16.54 17.83 -6.41
C LEU A 125 -17.76 17.47 -5.54
N ASN A 126 -18.90 17.16 -6.15
CA ASN A 126 -20.11 16.72 -5.43
C ASN A 126 -19.87 15.43 -4.63
N ASN A 127 -19.12 14.49 -5.21
CA ASN A 127 -18.73 13.25 -4.53
C ASN A 127 -17.66 13.46 -3.45
N SER A 128 -16.91 14.56 -3.49
CA SER A 128 -15.91 14.88 -2.47
C SER A 128 -16.50 15.58 -1.23
N HIS A 129 -17.56 16.37 -1.41
CA HIS A 129 -18.30 16.99 -0.29
C HIS A 129 -18.98 15.96 0.62
N THR A 130 -19.37 14.81 0.07
CA THR A 130 -19.93 13.68 0.86
C THR A 130 -18.87 12.99 1.72
N VAL A 131 -17.58 13.06 1.35
CA VAL A 131 -16.46 12.49 2.13
C VAL A 131 -16.01 13.42 3.26
N LEU A 132 -16.13 14.73 3.06
CA LEU A 132 -15.85 15.76 4.07
C LEU A 132 -17.05 16.04 5.00
N GLY A 133 -18.26 15.66 4.59
CA GLY A 133 -19.47 15.72 5.40
C GLY A 133 -19.39 14.77 6.61
N LYS A 134 -20.04 15.16 7.72
CA LYS A 134 -20.05 14.45 9.01
C LYS A 134 -20.17 12.92 8.84
N LYS A 135 -19.03 12.21 8.84
CA LYS A 135 -19.01 10.74 8.97
C LYS A 135 -19.89 10.34 10.15
N LEU A 136 -20.75 9.34 9.94
CA LEU A 136 -21.58 8.78 11.00
C LEU A 136 -20.68 8.34 12.17
N SER A 137 -21.20 8.39 13.40
CA SER A 137 -20.42 8.04 14.60
C SER A 137 -19.83 6.64 14.51
N THR A 138 -20.54 5.71 13.88
CA THR A 138 -20.11 4.34 13.58
C THR A 138 -18.93 4.30 12.62
N GLU A 139 -18.95 5.07 11.53
CA GLU A 139 -17.84 5.15 10.57
C GLU A 139 -16.57 5.73 11.21
N ARG A 140 -16.71 6.71 12.09
CA ARG A 140 -15.58 7.26 12.85
C ARG A 140 -14.98 6.22 13.80
N PHE A 141 -15.84 5.42 14.45
CA PHE A 141 -15.40 4.34 15.31
C PHE A 141 -14.66 3.24 14.53
N PHE A 142 -15.21 2.79 13.40
CA PHE A 142 -14.53 1.83 12.52
C PHE A 142 -13.21 2.36 11.99
N GLN A 143 -13.15 3.64 11.62
CA GLN A 143 -11.91 4.27 11.17
C GLN A 143 -10.88 4.33 12.30
N PHE A 144 -11.29 4.67 13.51
CA PHE A 144 -10.43 4.67 14.69
C PHE A 144 -9.89 3.26 15.00
N ALA A 145 -10.78 2.26 15.03
CA ALA A 145 -10.40 0.86 15.25
C ALA A 145 -9.44 0.37 14.17
N SER A 146 -9.71 0.68 12.89
CA SER A 146 -8.83 0.37 11.77
C SER A 146 -7.46 1.01 11.94
N ASN A 147 -7.39 2.28 12.36
CA ASN A 147 -6.13 3.01 12.57
C ASN A 147 -5.32 2.45 13.75
N MET A 148 -5.97 1.88 14.76
CA MET A 148 -5.29 1.18 15.86
C MET A 148 -4.76 -0.20 15.45
N VAL A 149 -5.50 -0.93 14.61
CA VAL A 149 -5.14 -2.31 14.22
C VAL A 149 -4.13 -2.33 13.06
N ARG A 150 -4.18 -1.37 12.14
CA ARG A 150 -3.32 -1.33 10.95
C ARG A 150 -1.81 -1.42 11.25
N PRO A 151 -1.27 -0.76 12.30
CA PRO A 151 0.15 -0.89 12.65
C PRO A 151 0.52 -2.29 13.18
N LEU A 152 -0.42 -3.10 13.65
CA LEU A 152 -0.13 -4.44 14.17
C LEU A 152 0.26 -5.42 13.05
N PHE A 153 -0.33 -5.28 11.86
CA PHE A 153 -0.05 -6.17 10.74
C PHE A 153 1.45 -6.22 10.35
N PRO A 154 2.14 -5.10 10.08
CA PRO A 154 3.56 -5.12 9.78
C PRO A 154 4.42 -5.56 10.98
N VAL A 155 3.97 -5.34 12.22
CA VAL A 155 4.63 -5.88 13.43
C VAL A 155 4.57 -7.41 13.43
N PHE A 156 3.40 -8.00 13.18
CA PHE A 156 3.25 -9.46 13.09
C PHE A 156 4.10 -10.05 11.97
N ILE A 157 4.13 -9.42 10.78
CA ILE A 157 4.99 -9.86 9.68
C ILE A 157 6.47 -9.81 10.09
N SER A 158 6.90 -8.74 10.77
CA SER A 158 8.27 -8.60 11.25
C SER A 158 8.63 -9.67 12.28
N LEU A 159 7.71 -10.01 13.18
CA LEU A 159 7.89 -11.09 14.15
C LEU A 159 7.99 -12.46 13.48
N ILE A 160 7.13 -12.74 12.49
CA ILE A 160 7.20 -13.97 11.70
C ILE A 160 8.56 -14.07 10.99
N PHE A 161 9.04 -12.96 10.42
CA PHE A 161 10.34 -12.90 9.75
C PHE A 161 11.50 -13.20 10.72
N ILE A 162 11.48 -12.61 11.93
CA ILE A 162 12.47 -12.88 12.98
C ILE A 162 12.40 -14.33 13.44
N ALA A 163 11.18 -14.86 13.67
CA ALA A 163 10.98 -16.25 14.10
C ALA A 163 11.52 -17.25 13.07
N ILE A 164 11.21 -17.03 11.79
CA ILE A 164 11.75 -17.84 10.68
C ILE A 164 13.28 -17.72 10.64
N SER A 165 13.82 -16.50 10.75
CA SER A 165 15.26 -16.27 10.73
C SER A 165 16.00 -17.01 11.86
N LEU A 166 15.45 -16.98 13.08
CA LEU A 166 15.99 -17.73 14.21
C LEU A 166 15.89 -19.25 13.99
N PHE A 167 14.79 -19.72 13.41
CA PHE A 167 14.62 -21.12 13.06
C PHE A 167 15.68 -21.59 12.06
N ILE A 168 15.99 -20.79 11.03
CA ILE A 168 17.06 -21.06 10.06
C ILE A 168 18.41 -21.23 10.78
N VAL A 169 18.77 -20.29 11.64
CA VAL A 169 20.06 -20.29 12.33
C VAL A 169 20.19 -21.54 13.21
N ILE A 170 19.16 -21.85 13.98
CA ILE A 170 19.15 -23.03 14.86
C ILE A 170 19.28 -24.32 14.03
N HIS A 171 18.48 -24.46 12.97
CA HIS A 171 18.47 -25.69 12.19
C HIS A 171 19.76 -25.87 11.36
N SER A 172 20.32 -24.77 10.86
CA SER A 172 21.63 -24.76 10.21
C SER A 172 22.75 -25.18 11.17
N MET A 173 22.79 -24.64 12.39
CA MET A 173 23.79 -25.00 13.40
C MET A 173 23.74 -26.47 13.82
N LEU A 174 22.55 -27.09 13.80
CA LEU A 174 22.36 -28.51 14.11
C LEU A 174 22.78 -29.45 12.97
N THR A 175 23.03 -28.90 11.77
CA THR A 175 23.37 -29.68 10.58
C THR A 175 24.89 -29.65 10.39
N GLY A 176 25.57 -30.80 10.42
CA GLY A 176 27.04 -30.85 10.32
C GLY A 176 27.62 -30.64 8.92
N ASP A 177 26.78 -30.59 7.88
CA ASP A 177 27.18 -30.50 6.47
C ASP A 177 26.87 -29.12 5.88
N ILE A 178 27.90 -28.42 5.41
CA ILE A 178 27.82 -27.08 4.83
C ILE A 178 26.86 -27.05 3.61
N TYR A 179 26.83 -28.11 2.80
CA TYR A 179 25.94 -28.15 1.64
C TYR A 179 24.47 -28.22 2.05
N LYS A 180 24.16 -29.01 3.09
CA LYS A 180 22.81 -29.08 3.65
C LYS A 180 22.42 -27.79 4.37
N GLN A 181 23.37 -27.14 5.03
CA GLN A 181 23.14 -25.80 5.62
C GLN A 181 22.76 -24.79 4.55
N LEU A 182 23.48 -24.74 3.42
CA LEU A 182 23.16 -23.87 2.29
C LEU A 182 21.78 -24.19 1.69
N GLU A 183 21.45 -25.47 1.56
CA GLU A 183 20.14 -25.93 1.07
C GLU A 183 18.99 -25.48 1.99
N ILE A 184 19.17 -25.64 3.31
CA ILE A 184 18.22 -25.18 4.33
C ILE A 184 18.05 -23.66 4.25
N VAL A 185 19.15 -22.90 4.28
CA VAL A 185 19.12 -21.43 4.20
C VAL A 185 18.42 -20.95 2.93
N ALA A 186 18.73 -21.57 1.79
CA ALA A 186 18.13 -21.25 0.50
C ALA A 186 16.62 -21.53 0.48
N GLY A 187 16.18 -22.67 1.01
CA GLY A 187 14.76 -23.02 1.10
C GLY A 187 13.96 -22.03 1.94
N TYR A 188 14.48 -21.65 3.11
CA TYR A 188 13.82 -20.65 3.96
C TYR A 188 13.84 -19.23 3.36
N PHE A 189 14.93 -18.85 2.66
CA PHE A 189 14.98 -17.58 1.95
C PHE A 189 13.90 -17.49 0.85
N SER A 190 13.62 -18.59 0.16
CA SER A 190 12.51 -18.69 -0.79
C SER A 190 11.14 -18.47 -0.13
N VAL A 191 10.92 -19.04 1.08
CA VAL A 191 9.70 -18.80 1.87
C VAL A 191 9.57 -17.33 2.26
N LEU A 192 10.67 -16.68 2.67
CA LEU A 192 10.68 -15.26 3.01
C LEU A 192 10.34 -14.37 1.81
N ILE A 193 10.89 -14.66 0.63
CA ILE A 193 10.55 -13.96 -0.63
C ILE A 193 9.07 -14.13 -0.95
N ALA A 194 8.54 -15.34 -0.84
CA ALA A 194 7.12 -15.59 -1.09
C ALA A 194 6.21 -14.83 -0.12
N LEU A 195 6.58 -14.77 1.16
CA LEU A 195 5.81 -14.05 2.18
C LEU A 195 5.85 -12.53 1.92
N PHE A 196 7.01 -12.00 1.56
CA PHE A 196 7.14 -10.60 1.14
C PHE A 196 6.26 -10.28 -0.08
N MET A 197 6.29 -11.13 -1.11
CA MET A 197 5.46 -10.97 -2.30
C MET A 197 3.97 -11.10 -2.02
N PHE A 198 3.58 -11.98 -1.10
CA PHE A 198 2.20 -12.08 -0.64
C PHE A 198 1.73 -10.76 -0.02
N VAL A 199 2.54 -10.15 0.86
CA VAL A 199 2.21 -8.86 1.48
C VAL A 199 2.05 -7.76 0.42
N VAL A 200 2.99 -7.65 -0.52
CA VAL A 200 2.91 -6.68 -1.63
C VAL A 200 1.66 -6.91 -2.47
N LEU A 201 1.32 -8.16 -2.77
CA LEU A 201 0.13 -8.49 -3.56
C LEU A 201 -1.16 -8.14 -2.81
N THR A 202 -1.23 -8.42 -1.50
CA THR A 202 -2.40 -8.04 -0.69
C THR A 202 -2.59 -6.52 -0.64
N ASP A 203 -1.50 -5.75 -0.52
CA ASP A 203 -1.57 -4.28 -0.54
C ASP A 203 -2.04 -3.74 -1.89
N LEU A 204 -1.53 -4.29 -2.99
CA LEU A 204 -1.97 -3.96 -4.35
C LEU A 204 -3.43 -4.31 -4.61
N ILE A 205 -3.93 -5.43 -4.07
CA ILE A 205 -5.33 -5.81 -4.20
C ILE A 205 -6.21 -4.85 -3.39
N ILE A 206 -5.86 -4.58 -2.14
CA ILE A 206 -6.69 -3.77 -1.23
C ILE A 206 -6.76 -2.31 -1.69
N ASN A 207 -5.64 -1.72 -2.11
CA ASN A 207 -5.58 -0.28 -2.42
C ASN A 207 -6.02 0.06 -3.86
N ASP A 208 -5.90 -0.87 -4.81
CA ASP A 208 -6.02 -0.58 -6.25
C ASP A 208 -7.13 -1.39 -6.98
N PHE A 209 -8.07 -1.98 -6.24
CA PHE A 209 -9.15 -2.84 -6.77
C PHE A 209 -10.05 -2.16 -7.83
N LYS A 210 -9.93 -0.84 -8.07
CA LYS A 210 -10.69 -0.11 -9.11
C LYS A 210 -10.05 -0.15 -10.51
N ASN A 211 -8.77 -0.54 -10.65
CA ASN A 211 -8.01 -0.47 -11.92
C ASN A 211 -7.61 -1.86 -12.50
N VAL A 212 -8.48 -2.86 -12.37
CA VAL A 212 -8.16 -4.30 -12.57
C VAL A 212 -7.90 -4.73 -14.04
N ARG A 213 -8.16 -3.88 -15.04
CA ARG A 213 -8.25 -4.34 -16.45
C ARG A 213 -6.95 -4.87 -17.09
N PHE A 214 -5.77 -4.58 -16.54
CA PHE A 214 -4.48 -5.00 -17.14
C PHE A 214 -3.48 -5.67 -16.18
N ARG A 215 -3.90 -6.10 -14.98
CA ARG A 215 -2.99 -6.64 -13.95
C ARG A 215 -2.88 -8.17 -13.88
N TRP A 216 -3.44 -8.94 -14.82
CA TRP A 216 -3.40 -10.41 -14.75
C TRP A 216 -1.98 -10.99 -14.75
N ILE A 217 -1.04 -10.43 -15.53
CA ILE A 217 0.36 -10.90 -15.60
C ILE A 217 1.09 -10.74 -14.25
N PRO A 218 1.08 -9.55 -13.59
CA PRO A 218 1.67 -9.43 -12.27
C PRO A 218 0.93 -10.26 -11.22
N LEU A 219 -0.39 -10.46 -11.33
CA LEU A 219 -1.16 -11.29 -10.39
C LEU A 219 -0.79 -12.78 -10.50
N THR A 220 -0.71 -13.32 -11.72
CA THR A 220 -0.34 -14.72 -11.96
C THR A 220 1.14 -14.97 -11.68
N GLY A 221 2.03 -14.03 -12.03
CA GLY A 221 3.46 -14.10 -11.71
C GLY A 221 3.72 -14.08 -10.21
N SER A 222 3.02 -13.22 -9.47
CA SER A 222 3.12 -13.15 -8.02
C SER A 222 2.55 -14.41 -7.34
N LEU A 223 1.42 -14.95 -7.82
CA LEU A 223 0.87 -16.23 -7.36
C LEU A 223 1.87 -17.38 -7.55
N LEU A 224 2.56 -17.44 -8.70
CA LEU A 224 3.62 -18.40 -8.96
C LEU A 224 4.78 -18.27 -7.95
N ILE A 225 5.19 -17.05 -7.62
CA ILE A 225 6.25 -16.82 -6.61
C ILE A 225 5.80 -17.24 -5.21
N ILE A 226 4.53 -17.03 -4.85
CA ILE A 226 3.96 -17.40 -3.55
C ILE A 226 3.83 -18.92 -3.41
N VAL A 227 3.50 -19.62 -4.49
CA VAL A 227 3.34 -21.09 -4.50
C VAL A 227 4.69 -21.81 -4.66
N ALA A 228 5.69 -21.17 -5.26
CA ALA A 228 7.00 -21.75 -5.54
C ALA A 228 7.74 -22.38 -4.33
N PRO A 229 7.69 -21.84 -3.09
CA PRO A 229 8.32 -22.51 -1.94
C PRO A 229 7.61 -23.81 -1.56
N PHE A 230 6.32 -23.98 -1.87
CA PHE A 230 5.62 -25.25 -1.64
C PHE A 230 6.05 -26.33 -2.64
N LEU A 231 6.65 -25.94 -3.77
CA LEU A 231 7.29 -26.88 -4.70
C LEU A 231 8.64 -27.41 -4.19
N LEU A 232 9.24 -26.78 -3.15
CA LEU A 232 10.43 -27.28 -2.46
C LEU A 232 10.18 -28.59 -1.68
N ILE A 233 8.92 -28.96 -1.49
CA ILE A 233 8.53 -30.24 -0.86
C ILE A 233 8.84 -31.42 -1.79
N SER A 234 9.02 -31.17 -3.10
CA SER A 234 9.38 -32.21 -4.07
C SER A 234 10.90 -32.49 -4.04
N PRO A 235 11.34 -33.73 -3.77
CA PRO A 235 12.76 -34.09 -3.72
C PRO A 235 13.45 -34.06 -5.11
N PHE A 236 12.70 -33.77 -6.18
CA PHE A 236 13.18 -33.83 -7.55
C PHE A 236 13.55 -32.47 -8.15
N ILE A 237 13.23 -31.36 -7.46
CA ILE A 237 13.48 -30.01 -7.98
C ILE A 237 14.64 -29.39 -7.20
N PRO A 238 15.77 -29.05 -7.84
CA PRO A 238 16.86 -28.37 -7.14
C PRO A 238 16.39 -27.01 -6.60
N ILE A 239 16.69 -26.74 -5.32
CA ILE A 239 16.29 -25.49 -4.63
C ILE A 239 16.78 -24.25 -5.39
N PHE A 240 17.96 -24.32 -5.98
CA PHE A 240 18.52 -23.25 -6.82
C PHE A 240 17.64 -22.91 -8.04
N THR A 241 16.96 -23.90 -8.62
CA THR A 241 16.06 -23.69 -9.76
C THR A 241 14.82 -22.92 -9.34
N ILE A 242 14.27 -23.21 -8.16
CA ILE A 242 13.09 -22.53 -7.61
C ILE A 242 13.40 -21.07 -7.29
N ILE A 243 14.54 -20.79 -6.65
CA ILE A 243 14.97 -19.42 -6.34
C ILE A 243 15.23 -18.61 -7.62
N THR A 244 15.91 -19.21 -8.59
CA THR A 244 16.22 -18.55 -9.87
C THR A 244 14.94 -18.19 -10.63
N VAL A 245 13.95 -19.10 -10.66
CA VAL A 245 12.63 -18.83 -11.25
C VAL A 245 11.91 -17.71 -10.51
N GLN A 246 11.92 -17.69 -9.18
CA GLN A 246 11.31 -16.60 -8.40
C GLN A 246 11.96 -15.24 -8.69
N ILE A 247 13.29 -15.17 -8.79
CA ILE A 247 14.03 -13.95 -9.09
C ILE A 247 13.73 -13.47 -10.52
N ILE A 248 13.73 -14.37 -11.51
CA ILE A 248 13.45 -14.02 -12.91
C ILE A 248 12.02 -13.48 -13.05
N ILE A 249 11.03 -14.13 -12.42
CA ILE A 249 9.64 -13.66 -12.46
C ILE A 249 9.52 -12.30 -11.75
N PHE A 250 10.18 -12.11 -10.60
CA PHE A 250 10.17 -10.84 -9.88
C PHE A 250 10.76 -9.70 -10.72
N ILE A 251 11.94 -9.91 -11.31
CA ILE A 251 12.58 -8.93 -12.20
C ILE A 251 11.70 -8.64 -13.42
N GLY A 252 11.12 -9.68 -14.04
CA GLY A 252 10.20 -9.53 -15.17
C GLY A 252 8.98 -8.67 -14.83
N MET A 253 8.41 -8.83 -13.63
CA MET A 253 7.30 -7.99 -13.15
C MET A 253 7.72 -6.52 -12.97
N LEU A 254 8.91 -6.25 -12.43
CA LEU A 254 9.43 -4.88 -12.29
C LEU A 254 9.59 -4.19 -13.65
N PHE A 255 10.07 -4.91 -14.67
CA PHE A 255 10.20 -4.36 -16.03
C PHE A 255 8.84 -4.10 -16.68
N LEU A 256 7.88 -5.01 -16.51
CA LEU A 256 6.51 -4.83 -17.04
C LEU A 256 5.77 -3.68 -16.37
N GLN A 257 6.04 -3.42 -15.08
CA GLN A 257 5.44 -2.30 -14.36
C GLN A 257 6.01 -0.94 -14.78
N LYS A 258 7.27 -0.88 -15.25
CA LYS A 258 7.90 0.35 -15.73
C LYS A 258 7.40 0.79 -17.12
N ASN A 259 6.90 -0.15 -17.93
CA ASN A 259 6.48 0.10 -19.31
C ASN A 259 4.97 0.37 -19.48
N ASN A 260 4.20 0.42 -18.38
CA ASN A 260 2.78 0.78 -18.34
C ASN A 260 2.57 2.05 -17.52
#